data_AF-A0A0F9M2V0-F1
#
_entry.id   AF-A0A0F9M2V0-F1
#
_cell.length_a   1.000
_cell.length_b   1.000
_cell.length_c   1.000
_cell.angle_alpha   90.00
_cell.angle_beta   90.00
_cell.angle_gamma   90.00
#
_symmetry.space_group_name_H-M   'P 1'
#
loop_
_entity.id
_entity.type
_entity.pdbx_description
1 polymer ?
#
loop_
_entity_poly.entity_id
_entity_poly.type
_entity_poly.pdbx_seq_one_letter_code
_entity_poly.pdbx_strand_id
1 'polypeptide(L)'
;MADPYVRQARGVFTGTVGSTALSAGDPVYFDGTDWELADASDNTKFAEAIATNNYVSGEIGTFCVSCIVVDIDAPYTQGDNYFLSETAGAVPTATRPTAKASLRQVVGFGLSTSELRMGILPVREQHMWVNTQSSLVAAEITIVLDSGNFAGPYSNADGEVVYLTFACPQNCVGIEYAR
;
A
#
# COMPACT_ATOMS: atom_id res chain seq x y z
N MET A 1 -26.28 -11.59 6.86
CA MET A 1 -24.88 -11.20 6.69
C MET A 1 -24.54 -10.40 7.94
N ALA A 2 -23.49 -10.79 8.66
CA ALA A 2 -23.01 -10.07 9.82
C ALA A 2 -22.11 -8.93 9.36
N ASP A 3 -22.29 -7.74 9.94
CA ASP A 3 -21.46 -6.60 9.57
C ASP A 3 -20.01 -6.83 10.03
N PRO A 4 -19.02 -6.40 9.22
CA PRO A 4 -17.62 -6.44 9.63
C PRO A 4 -17.40 -5.56 10.87
N TYR A 5 -16.37 -5.87 11.65
CA TYR A 5 -15.96 -5.04 12.78
C TYR A 5 -14.46 -5.04 13.00
N VAL A 6 -13.96 -3.96 13.64
CA VAL A 6 -12.53 -3.75 13.87
C VAL A 6 -12.11 -4.19 15.27
N ARG A 7 -11.01 -4.96 15.34
CA ARG A 7 -10.30 -5.32 16.57
C ARG A 7 -8.87 -4.78 16.55
N GLN A 8 -8.32 -4.55 17.74
CA GLN A 8 -6.91 -4.18 17.93
C GLN A 8 -6.44 -2.97 17.10
N ALA A 9 -7.30 -1.95 16.97
CA ALA A 9 -6.96 -0.73 16.27
C ALA A 9 -5.77 -0.02 16.91
N ARG A 10 -4.85 0.51 16.09
CA ARG A 10 -3.69 1.30 16.53
C ARG A 10 -3.55 2.57 15.71
N GLY A 11 -2.97 3.60 16.34
CA GLY A 11 -2.88 4.94 15.77
C GLY A 11 -4.27 5.48 15.45
N VAL A 12 -5.16 5.43 16.44
CA VAL A 12 -6.55 5.86 16.31
C VAL A 12 -6.63 7.37 16.36
N PHE A 13 -7.42 7.96 15.47
CA PHE A 13 -7.70 9.39 15.42
C PHE A 13 -9.15 9.65 14.97
N THR A 14 -9.61 10.88 15.12
CA THR A 14 -10.96 11.32 14.71
C THR A 14 -10.89 12.19 13.48
N GLY A 15 -11.94 12.16 12.65
CA GLY A 15 -12.09 13.04 11.49
C GLY A 15 -13.54 13.07 11.01
N THR A 16 -13.85 14.00 10.13
CA THR A 16 -15.16 14.05 9.48
C THR A 16 -15.26 12.99 8.40
N VAL A 17 -16.34 12.23 8.40
CA VAL A 17 -16.69 11.30 7.34
C VAL A 17 -17.24 12.08 6.15
N GLY A 18 -16.73 11.80 4.97
CA GLY A 18 -17.08 12.50 3.75
C GLY A 18 -18.49 12.21 3.26
N SER A 19 -18.66 12.34 1.95
CA SER A 19 -19.93 12.26 1.23
C SER A 19 -20.54 10.87 1.17
N THR A 20 -19.74 9.82 1.40
CA THR A 20 -20.20 8.42 1.35
C THR A 20 -20.19 7.80 2.75
N ALA A 21 -21.18 6.96 3.03
CA ALA A 21 -21.18 6.14 4.24
C ALA A 21 -20.01 5.17 4.22
N LEU A 22 -19.44 4.91 5.39
CA LEU A 22 -18.29 4.03 5.57
C LEU A 22 -18.68 2.81 6.38
N SER A 23 -18.07 1.68 6.10
CA SER A 23 -18.15 0.45 6.88
C SER A 23 -16.85 0.22 7.64
N ALA A 24 -16.96 -0.52 8.75
CA ALA A 24 -15.80 -0.93 9.53
C ALA A 24 -14.81 -1.72 8.66
N GLY A 25 -13.56 -1.27 8.60
CA GLY A 25 -12.52 -1.87 7.75
C GLY A 25 -12.34 -1.21 6.39
N ASP A 26 -13.17 -0.22 6.02
CA ASP A 26 -13.01 0.50 4.77
C ASP A 26 -11.69 1.28 4.74
N PRO A 27 -10.86 1.09 3.69
CA PRO A 27 -9.72 1.96 3.43
C PRO A 27 -10.20 3.37 3.05
N VAL A 28 -9.59 4.39 3.64
CA VAL A 28 -9.97 5.80 3.41
C VAL A 28 -8.77 6.68 3.12
N TYR A 29 -9.01 7.78 2.42
CA TYR A 29 -8.03 8.84 2.14
C TYR A 29 -8.58 10.20 2.57
N PHE A 30 -7.70 11.17 2.84
CA PHE A 30 -8.10 12.53 3.13
C PHE A 30 -8.13 13.37 1.86
N ASP A 31 -9.28 13.98 1.52
CA ASP A 31 -9.43 14.78 0.29
C ASP A 31 -9.01 16.25 0.45
N GLY A 32 -8.57 16.64 1.66
CA GLY A 32 -8.28 18.01 2.06
C GLY A 32 -9.32 18.62 3.00
N THR A 33 -10.49 18.00 3.12
CA THR A 33 -11.59 18.44 3.99
C THR A 33 -12.10 17.29 4.86
N ASP A 34 -12.46 16.16 4.22
CA ASP A 34 -13.12 15.03 4.84
C ASP A 34 -12.41 13.71 4.49
N TRP A 35 -12.77 12.63 5.20
CA TRP A 35 -12.29 11.28 4.95
C TRP A 35 -13.24 10.53 4.01
N GLU A 36 -12.73 10.15 2.85
CA GLU A 36 -13.49 9.52 1.77
C GLU A 36 -12.99 8.09 1.49
N LEU A 37 -13.83 7.29 0.82
CA LEU A 37 -13.47 5.94 0.42
C LEU A 37 -12.28 5.95 -0.54
N ALA A 38 -11.23 5.23 -0.19
CA ALA A 38 -10.11 4.99 -1.08
C ALA A 38 -10.46 3.87 -2.07
N ASP A 39 -9.97 3.99 -3.30
CA ASP A 39 -10.12 2.98 -4.32
C ASP A 39 -8.91 2.98 -5.25
N ALA A 40 -8.69 1.85 -5.90
CA ALA A 40 -7.53 1.66 -6.73
C ALA A 40 -7.68 2.24 -8.13
N SER A 41 -8.86 2.65 -8.58
CA SER A 41 -9.09 3.10 -9.96
C SER A 41 -8.49 4.49 -10.24
N ASP A 42 -8.33 5.31 -9.20
CA ASP A 42 -7.74 6.64 -9.26
C ASP A 42 -6.39 6.67 -8.53
N ASN A 43 -5.31 7.05 -9.24
CA ASN A 43 -3.97 7.07 -8.67
C ASN A 43 -3.70 8.16 -7.63
N THR A 44 -4.68 9.01 -7.37
CA THR A 44 -4.62 10.05 -6.33
C THR A 44 -5.29 9.64 -5.03
N LYS A 45 -6.07 8.55 -5.01
CA LYS A 45 -6.92 8.12 -3.87
C LYS A 45 -6.38 6.90 -3.15
N PHE A 46 -5.10 6.92 -2.81
CA PHE A 46 -4.48 5.82 -2.05
C PHE A 46 -4.98 5.80 -0.60
N ALA A 47 -5.05 4.61 0.00
CA ALA A 47 -5.49 4.48 1.38
C ALA A 47 -4.45 5.04 2.36
N GLU A 48 -4.92 5.92 3.24
CA GLU A 48 -4.14 6.59 4.28
C GLU A 48 -4.55 6.14 5.69
N ALA A 49 -5.79 5.68 5.86
CA ALA A 49 -6.29 5.12 7.11
C ALA A 49 -7.40 4.09 6.85
N ILE A 50 -7.99 3.59 7.94
CA ILE A 50 -9.03 2.56 7.95
C ILE A 50 -10.15 2.99 8.88
N ALA A 51 -11.39 2.95 8.42
CA ALA A 51 -12.58 3.22 9.25
C ALA A 51 -12.73 2.17 10.36
N THR A 52 -12.94 2.61 11.61
CA THR A 52 -13.02 1.68 12.75
C THR A 52 -14.43 1.15 13.04
N ASN A 53 -15.46 1.84 12.55
CA ASN A 53 -16.86 1.44 12.68
C ASN A 53 -17.63 1.79 11.40
N ASN A 54 -18.92 1.47 11.41
CA ASN A 54 -19.85 1.92 10.39
C ASN A 54 -20.23 3.38 10.69
N TYR A 55 -20.20 4.22 9.66
CA TYR A 55 -20.51 5.64 9.75
C TYR A 55 -21.46 6.11 8.65
N VAL A 56 -22.31 7.07 8.98
CA VAL A 56 -23.07 7.86 8.01
C VAL A 56 -22.25 9.06 7.53
N SER A 57 -22.56 9.54 6.33
CA SER A 57 -21.91 10.72 5.75
C SER A 57 -22.05 11.96 6.65
N GLY A 58 -20.96 12.74 6.76
CA GLY A 58 -20.91 14.02 7.47
C GLY A 58 -20.75 13.94 8.99
N GLU A 59 -20.69 12.75 9.59
CA GLU A 59 -20.46 12.62 11.03
C GLU A 59 -18.98 12.57 11.41
N ILE A 60 -18.69 12.70 12.71
CA ILE A 60 -17.32 12.52 13.21
C ILE A 60 -17.08 11.02 13.42
N GLY A 61 -16.22 10.46 12.57
CA GLY A 61 -15.78 9.08 12.63
C GLY A 61 -14.49 8.91 13.45
N THR A 62 -14.17 7.64 13.73
CA THR A 62 -12.87 7.22 14.25
C THR A 62 -12.18 6.32 13.24
N PHE A 63 -10.91 6.61 12.98
CA PHE A 63 -10.08 5.96 11.98
C PHE A 63 -8.81 5.43 12.65
N CYS A 64 -8.15 4.46 12.02
CA CYS A 64 -6.89 3.92 12.51
C CYS A 64 -5.92 3.62 11.36
N VAL A 65 -4.63 3.53 11.69
CA VAL A 65 -3.60 3.18 10.69
C VAL A 65 -3.34 1.68 10.61
N SER A 66 -3.76 0.90 11.60
CA SER A 66 -3.67 -0.56 11.54
C SER A 66 -4.67 -1.22 12.47
N CYS A 67 -5.19 -2.37 12.06
CA CYS A 67 -6.16 -3.14 12.83
C CYS A 67 -6.28 -4.59 12.32
N ILE A 68 -7.16 -5.36 12.96
CA ILE A 68 -7.69 -6.62 12.45
C ILE A 68 -9.16 -6.39 12.12
N VAL A 69 -9.52 -6.52 10.85
CA VAL A 69 -10.92 -6.53 10.40
C VAL A 69 -11.41 -7.97 10.50
N VAL A 70 -12.55 -8.15 11.16
CA VAL A 70 -13.23 -9.44 11.24
C VAL A 70 -14.51 -9.35 10.44
N ASP A 71 -14.61 -10.20 9.42
CA ASP A 71 -15.79 -10.36 8.58
C ASP A 71 -15.98 -11.87 8.37
N ILE A 72 -17.07 -12.42 8.89
CA ILE A 72 -17.35 -13.86 8.82
C ILE A 72 -17.89 -14.29 7.45
N ASP A 73 -18.42 -13.33 6.70
CA ASP A 73 -19.03 -13.56 5.39
C ASP A 73 -18.04 -13.23 4.25
N ALA A 74 -16.93 -12.56 4.55
CA ALA A 74 -15.87 -12.29 3.59
C ALA A 74 -15.12 -13.57 3.18
N PRO A 75 -14.82 -13.74 1.87
CA PRO A 75 -14.07 -14.88 1.37
C PRO A 75 -12.56 -14.65 1.54
N TYR A 76 -12.08 -14.43 2.77
CA TYR A 76 -10.65 -14.28 2.97
C TYR A 76 -9.91 -15.61 2.78
N THR A 77 -8.70 -15.55 2.24
CA THR A 77 -7.78 -16.68 2.12
C THR A 77 -6.61 -16.45 3.04
N GLN A 78 -6.36 -17.40 3.94
CA GLN A 78 -5.23 -17.34 4.85
C GLN A 78 -3.91 -17.34 4.07
N GLY A 79 -3.03 -16.39 4.39
CA GLY A 79 -1.71 -16.27 3.76
C GLY A 79 -1.65 -15.33 2.55
N ASP A 80 -2.80 -14.89 2.04
CA ASP A 80 -2.85 -13.98 0.89
C ASP A 80 -2.57 -12.53 1.29
N ASN A 81 -1.91 -11.80 0.39
CA ASN A 81 -1.79 -10.35 0.48
C ASN A 81 -3.03 -9.71 -0.15
N TYR A 82 -3.54 -8.68 0.51
CA TYR A 82 -4.72 -7.94 0.08
C TYR A 82 -4.35 -6.55 -0.41
N PHE A 83 -4.90 -6.21 -1.57
CA PHE A 83 -4.70 -4.96 -2.27
C PHE A 83 -5.93 -4.07 -2.15
N LEU A 84 -5.72 -2.77 -2.28
CA LEU A 84 -6.80 -1.80 -2.45
C LEU A 84 -7.65 -2.20 -3.67
N SER A 85 -8.98 -2.21 -3.50
CA SER A 85 -9.92 -2.60 -4.54
C SER A 85 -10.15 -1.47 -5.55
N GLU A 86 -10.35 -1.79 -6.83
CA GLU A 86 -10.74 -0.80 -7.85
C GLU A 86 -12.17 -0.26 -7.66
N THR A 87 -12.94 -0.84 -6.74
CA THR A 87 -14.27 -0.35 -6.35
C THR A 87 -14.20 0.28 -4.95
N ALA A 88 -14.58 1.55 -4.84
CA ALA A 88 -14.67 2.26 -3.56
C ALA A 88 -15.60 1.53 -2.57
N GLY A 89 -15.14 1.35 -1.33
CA GLY A 89 -15.89 0.66 -0.27
C GLY A 89 -16.06 -0.84 -0.47
N ALA A 90 -15.42 -1.43 -1.49
CA ALA A 90 -15.35 -2.88 -1.59
C ALA A 90 -14.25 -3.42 -0.66
N VAL A 91 -14.51 -4.61 -0.12
CA VAL A 91 -13.52 -5.38 0.64
C VAL A 91 -12.20 -5.45 -0.16
N PRO A 92 -11.03 -5.22 0.49
CA PRO A 92 -9.74 -5.41 -0.14
C PRO A 92 -9.67 -6.75 -0.89
N THR A 93 -8.99 -6.77 -2.02
CA THR A 93 -8.97 -7.94 -2.93
C THR A 93 -7.63 -8.66 -2.88
N ALA A 94 -7.65 -9.99 -2.93
CA ALA A 94 -6.43 -10.80 -3.09
C ALA A 94 -5.84 -10.70 -4.52
N THR A 95 -6.59 -10.15 -5.47
CA THR A 95 -6.13 -9.95 -6.85
C THR A 95 -5.55 -8.56 -7.01
N ARG A 96 -4.30 -8.49 -7.45
CA ARG A 96 -3.63 -7.22 -7.75
C ARG A 96 -4.42 -6.44 -8.84
N PRO A 97 -4.75 -5.14 -8.62
CA PRO A 97 -5.34 -4.29 -9.64
C PRO A 97 -4.56 -4.26 -10.96
N THR A 98 -5.28 -4.35 -12.08
CA THR A 98 -4.67 -4.56 -13.41
C THR A 98 -4.84 -3.38 -14.37
N ALA A 99 -5.75 -2.43 -14.10
CA ALA A 99 -5.91 -1.30 -15.01
C ALA A 99 -4.65 -0.43 -15.03
N LYS A 100 -4.46 0.27 -16.15
CA LYS A 100 -3.20 0.99 -16.46
C LYS A 100 -2.86 2.09 -15.45
N ALA A 101 -3.86 2.71 -14.85
CA ALA A 101 -3.69 3.76 -13.84
C ALA A 101 -3.95 3.26 -12.41
N SER A 102 -4.21 1.95 -12.22
CA SER A 102 -4.68 1.49 -10.94
C SER A 102 -3.59 1.43 -9.88
N LEU A 103 -3.95 1.84 -8.66
CA LEU A 103 -3.13 1.74 -7.47
C LEU A 103 -2.99 0.29 -7.02
N ARG A 104 -1.77 -0.25 -7.09
CA ARG A 104 -1.37 -1.55 -6.55
C ARG A 104 -0.91 -1.47 -5.10
N GLN A 105 -1.71 -0.86 -4.21
CA GLN A 105 -1.32 -0.69 -2.80
C GLN A 105 -1.68 -1.95 -2.03
N VAL A 106 -0.70 -2.56 -1.36
CA VAL A 106 -0.96 -3.64 -0.40
C VAL A 106 -1.43 -2.99 0.91
N VAL A 107 -2.62 -3.36 1.36
CA VAL A 107 -3.28 -2.78 2.55
C VAL A 107 -3.50 -3.80 3.65
N GLY A 108 -3.37 -5.10 3.37
CA GLY A 108 -3.57 -6.13 4.38
C GLY A 108 -3.03 -7.52 4.03
N PHE A 109 -3.26 -8.44 4.98
CA PHE A 109 -2.83 -9.84 4.95
C PHE A 109 -3.87 -10.73 5.63
N GLY A 110 -4.28 -11.81 4.95
CA GLY A 110 -5.28 -12.75 5.47
C GLY A 110 -4.73 -13.60 6.60
N LEU A 111 -5.25 -13.43 7.82
CA LEU A 111 -4.88 -14.23 8.99
C LEU A 111 -5.65 -15.55 9.05
N SER A 112 -6.90 -15.52 8.58
CA SER A 112 -7.80 -16.67 8.50
C SER A 112 -8.84 -16.43 7.40
N THR A 113 -9.84 -17.30 7.30
CA THR A 113 -10.97 -17.10 6.39
C THR A 113 -11.94 -16.01 6.82
N SER A 114 -11.77 -15.43 8.02
CA SER A 114 -12.67 -14.41 8.56
C SER A 114 -11.92 -13.22 9.18
N GLU A 115 -10.59 -13.22 9.16
CA GLU A 115 -9.78 -12.18 9.76
C GLU A 115 -8.73 -11.66 8.76
N LEU A 116 -8.79 -10.34 8.52
CA LEU A 116 -7.84 -9.61 7.70
C LEU A 116 -7.03 -8.67 8.60
N ARG A 117 -5.71 -8.83 8.63
CA ARG A 117 -4.83 -7.84 9.25
C ARG A 117 -4.62 -6.72 8.26
N MET A 118 -5.05 -5.52 8.61
CA MET A 118 -4.81 -4.32 7.79
C MET A 118 -3.78 -3.41 8.45
N GLY A 119 -2.96 -2.77 7.61
CA GLY A 119 -1.93 -1.87 8.07
C GLY A 119 -1.52 -0.90 6.97
N ILE A 120 -1.88 0.36 7.16
CA ILE A 120 -1.37 1.48 6.37
C ILE A 120 -0.05 1.93 6.98
N LEU A 121 1.02 1.78 6.20
CA LEU A 121 2.34 2.17 6.66
C LEU A 121 2.45 3.70 6.66
N PRO A 122 3.00 4.31 7.73
CA PRO A 122 3.26 5.75 7.74
C PRO A 122 4.23 6.12 6.62
N VAL A 123 4.08 7.33 6.08
CA VAL A 123 4.94 7.86 5.02
C VAL A 123 6.40 7.83 5.48
N ARG A 124 7.25 7.15 4.71
CA ARG A 124 8.70 7.05 4.93
C ARG A 124 9.38 7.19 3.59
N GLU A 125 10.57 7.77 3.56
CA GLU A 125 11.42 7.69 2.37
C GLU A 125 12.11 6.33 2.36
N GLN A 126 11.96 5.57 1.28
CA GLN A 126 12.65 4.31 1.09
C GLN A 126 13.69 4.45 -0.02
N HIS A 127 14.91 4.03 0.28
CA HIS A 127 15.99 3.95 -0.72
C HIS A 127 16.05 2.50 -1.19
N MET A 128 15.83 2.28 -2.48
CA MET A 128 15.84 0.95 -3.09
C MET A 128 17.01 0.81 -4.05
N TRP A 129 17.63 -0.37 -4.01
CA TRP A 129 18.70 -0.78 -4.92
C TRP A 129 18.13 -1.76 -5.93
N VAL A 130 18.20 -1.41 -7.21
CA VAL A 130 17.80 -2.30 -8.30
C VAL A 130 19.02 -2.58 -9.14
N ASN A 131 19.44 -3.85 -9.13
CA ASN A 131 20.44 -4.33 -10.06
C ASN A 131 19.75 -4.58 -11.41
N THR A 132 20.06 -3.77 -12.41
CA THR A 132 19.52 -3.91 -13.76
C THR A 132 20.44 -4.74 -14.67
N GLN A 133 21.17 -5.71 -14.10
CA GLN A 133 22.10 -6.57 -14.83
C GLN A 133 21.51 -7.04 -16.16
N SER A 134 22.05 -6.49 -17.25
CA SER A 134 21.95 -7.13 -18.56
C SER A 134 22.95 -8.28 -18.54
N SER A 135 22.50 -9.47 -18.93
CA SER A 135 23.27 -10.71 -18.83
C SER A 135 24.61 -10.60 -19.55
N LEU A 136 25.72 -10.51 -18.81
CA LEU A 136 27.04 -10.71 -19.39
C LEU A 136 27.89 -11.64 -18.54
N VAL A 137 28.49 -12.56 -19.27
CA VAL A 137 29.17 -13.77 -18.85
C VAL A 137 30.54 -13.38 -18.30
N ALA A 138 30.82 -13.83 -17.07
CA ALA A 138 32.16 -13.94 -16.48
C ALA A 138 33.01 -12.66 -16.41
N ALA A 139 32.75 -11.79 -15.43
CA ALA A 139 33.80 -10.99 -14.80
C ALA A 139 33.47 -10.73 -13.33
N GLU A 140 34.48 -10.88 -12.47
CA GLU A 140 34.39 -10.80 -11.02
C GLU A 140 33.97 -9.37 -10.57
N ILE A 141 32.91 -9.28 -9.76
CA ILE A 141 32.28 -8.02 -9.34
C ILE A 141 33.02 -7.49 -8.11
N THR A 142 33.72 -6.36 -8.23
CA THR A 142 34.25 -5.62 -7.06
C THR A 142 33.33 -4.45 -6.73
N ILE A 143 32.62 -4.55 -5.61
CA ILE A 143 31.77 -3.48 -5.06
C ILE A 143 32.68 -2.49 -4.33
N VAL A 144 32.78 -1.25 -4.81
CA VAL A 144 33.43 -0.16 -4.07
C VAL A 144 32.33 0.67 -3.41
N LEU A 145 32.25 0.62 -2.09
CA LEU A 145 31.39 1.46 -1.28
C LEU A 145 32.07 2.81 -1.11
N ASP A 146 31.58 3.85 -1.78
CA ASP A 146 32.05 5.22 -1.50
C ASP A 146 31.44 5.72 -0.19
N SER A 147 32.30 6.23 0.66
CA SER A 147 32.06 6.55 2.06
C SER A 147 31.30 7.87 2.20
N GLY A 148 30.00 7.87 1.93
CA GLY A 148 29.10 8.85 2.55
C GLY A 148 28.01 9.48 1.69
N ASN A 149 27.30 8.73 0.84
CA ASN A 149 25.81 8.75 0.83
C ASN A 149 25.18 8.11 -0.42
N PHE A 150 25.93 7.73 -1.44
CA PHE A 150 25.37 7.09 -2.64
C PHE A 150 26.43 6.18 -3.26
N ALA A 151 26.08 4.97 -3.68
CA ALA A 151 26.98 4.23 -4.58
C ALA A 151 26.89 4.91 -5.95
N GLY A 152 27.98 5.57 -6.34
CA GLY A 152 28.12 6.11 -7.69
C GLY A 152 28.28 4.98 -8.71
N PRO A 153 27.80 5.16 -9.95
CA PRO A 153 28.06 4.21 -11.03
C PRO A 153 29.56 4.14 -11.29
N TYR A 154 30.11 2.93 -11.38
CA TYR A 154 31.46 2.67 -11.85
C TYR A 154 31.40 1.75 -13.06
N SER A 155 32.03 2.16 -14.15
CA SER A 155 32.36 1.30 -15.28
C SER A 155 33.89 1.21 -15.38
N ASN A 156 34.41 0.00 -15.55
CA ASN A 156 35.79 -0.19 -15.99
C ASN A 156 35.84 -0.31 -17.51
N ALA A 157 37.06 -0.41 -18.05
CA ALA A 157 37.33 -0.28 -19.48
C ALA A 157 36.65 -1.32 -20.40
N ASP A 158 35.99 -2.36 -19.85
CA ASP A 158 35.50 -3.51 -20.62
C ASP A 158 34.01 -3.90 -20.41
N GLY A 159 33.18 -3.16 -19.66
CA GLY A 159 31.78 -3.61 -19.55
C GLY A 159 30.90 -2.86 -18.58
N GLU A 160 29.94 -2.13 -19.14
CA GLU A 160 28.98 -1.25 -18.49
C GLU A 160 28.04 -1.98 -17.52
N VAL A 161 28.11 -1.59 -16.24
CA VAL A 161 27.05 -1.88 -15.27
C VAL A 161 26.48 -0.56 -14.78
N VAL A 162 25.17 -0.37 -14.99
CA VAL A 162 24.44 0.81 -14.52
C VAL A 162 23.61 0.42 -13.30
N TYR A 163 23.98 0.98 -12.15
CA TYR A 163 23.17 0.91 -10.95
C TYR A 163 22.39 2.21 -10.81
N LEU A 164 21.07 2.10 -10.68
CA LEU A 164 20.18 3.23 -10.43
C LEU A 164 19.82 3.22 -8.94
N THR A 165 20.17 4.29 -8.24
CA THR A 165 19.62 4.56 -6.91
C THR A 165 18.48 5.54 -7.09
N PHE A 166 17.28 5.18 -6.64
CA PHE A 166 16.17 6.11 -6.55
C PHE A 166 15.61 6.10 -5.13
N ALA A 167 15.34 7.29 -4.62
CA ALA A 167 14.56 7.47 -3.41
C ALA A 167 13.09 7.51 -3.82
N CYS A 168 12.29 6.59 -3.30
CA CYS A 168 10.85 6.58 -3.49
C CYS A 168 10.17 6.67 -2.12
N PRO A 169 9.14 7.52 -1.95
CA PRO A 169 8.24 7.42 -0.81
C PRO A 169 7.68 6.00 -0.67
N GLN A 170 7.60 5.44 0.54
CA GLN A 170 7.10 4.08 0.77
C GLN A 170 5.57 3.96 0.56
N ASN A 171 4.87 5.09 0.48
CA ASN A 171 3.49 5.14 -0.02
C ASN A 171 3.43 5.06 -1.56
N CYS A 172 4.56 4.87 -2.26
CA CYS A 172 4.56 4.64 -3.69
C CYS A 172 3.80 3.34 -4.01
N VAL A 173 2.74 3.52 -4.77
CA VAL A 173 1.84 2.45 -5.12
C VAL A 173 2.31 1.77 -6.41
N GLY A 174 3.36 0.96 -6.26
CA GLY A 174 4.03 0.25 -7.36
C GLY A 174 5.17 1.03 -8.01
N ILE A 175 6.15 0.30 -8.53
CA ILE A 175 7.27 0.83 -9.32
C ILE A 175 7.17 0.15 -10.69
N GLU A 176 6.98 0.95 -11.74
CA GLU A 176 6.98 0.48 -13.13
C GLU A 176 8.21 1.04 -13.84
N TYR A 177 9.03 0.16 -14.41
CA TYR A 177 10.17 0.56 -15.21
C TYR A 177 9.68 0.90 -16.61
N ALA A 178 10.05 2.08 -17.12
CA ALA A 178 9.92 2.36 -18.54
C ALA A 178 10.72 1.29 -19.31
N ARG A 179 10.04 0.60 -20.23
CA ARG A 179 10.67 -0.28 -21.22
C ARG A 179 10.95 0.49 -22.49
#